data_AF-A0A1X4IZU1-F1
#
_entry.id   AF-A0A1X4IZU1-F1
#
_cell.length_a   1.000
_cell.length_b   1.000
_cell.length_c   1.000
_cell.angle_alpha   90.00
_cell.angle_beta   90.00
_cell.angle_gamma   90.00
#
_symmetry.space_group_name_H-M   'P 1'
#
loop_
_entity.id
_entity.type
_entity.pdbx_description
1 polymer ?
#
loop_
_entity_poly.entity_id
_entity_poly.type
_entity_poly.pdbx_seq_one_letter_code
_entity_poly.pdbx_strand_id
1 'polypeptide(L)'
;MKHLAVLIALAPLSLPASADTARAVNDLILPSFENFAQGAQVLHQTALADCRSDAVAPAYQAAFDTWMGVSGLRIGPSETGALSIAFWPDDRGFTQRTLARLIDTEDPTGLDPSEYHEMSIAARGLFALDMLLYDPAFNTYGAGDYTCGLVQTITADLDRQADALSTSWAEDYAEVLIGAGAPDNTIYLSSDEAFRALYTQLLSGLEFTADTRLGRPMGTFERPRPKLAEAWRSDRSLGNVLISAQAAQGLAHALAGPELPQTDAAFSQVMLAADRVSDPSFQDLDDPQARLRVEVLQQRVRALYGAIEIEIGAPLGITPGFNSQDGD
;
A
#
# COMPACT_ATOMS: atom_id res chain seq x y z
N MET A 1 -21.61 -30.57 59.98
CA MET A 1 -20.76 -29.44 59.54
C MET A 1 -19.97 -29.89 58.31
N LYS A 2 -20.43 -29.54 57.11
CA LYS A 2 -19.68 -29.72 55.86
C LYS A 2 -19.64 -28.35 55.19
N HIS A 3 -18.48 -27.70 55.23
CA HIS A 3 -18.26 -26.41 54.57
C HIS A 3 -17.99 -26.67 53.09
N LEU A 4 -18.90 -26.19 52.24
CA LEU A 4 -18.73 -26.20 50.79
C LEU A 4 -17.93 -24.95 50.43
N ALA A 5 -16.66 -25.14 50.05
CA ALA A 5 -15.81 -24.06 49.55
C ALA A 5 -16.19 -23.79 48.08
N VAL A 6 -16.76 -22.61 47.82
CA VAL A 6 -17.02 -22.11 46.47
C VAL A 6 -15.72 -21.51 45.95
N LEU A 7 -15.09 -22.16 44.98
CA LEU A 7 -14.03 -21.56 44.17
C LEU A 7 -14.67 -20.58 43.19
N ILE A 8 -14.45 -19.29 43.41
CA ILE A 8 -14.75 -18.23 42.44
C ILE A 8 -13.58 -18.22 41.45
N ALA A 9 -13.82 -18.71 40.24
CA ALA A 9 -12.89 -18.54 39.14
C ALA A 9 -12.94 -17.07 38.69
N LEU A 10 -11.88 -16.30 38.99
CA LEU A 10 -11.65 -15.01 38.37
C LEU A 10 -11.29 -15.26 36.90
N ALA A 11 -12.22 -14.96 35.99
CA ALA A 11 -11.88 -14.75 34.60
C ALA A 11 -11.01 -13.48 34.50
N PRO A 12 -9.90 -13.47 33.74
CA PRO A 12 -9.17 -12.25 33.47
C PRO A 12 -10.11 -11.27 32.75
N LEU A 13 -10.33 -10.11 33.36
CA LEU A 13 -10.92 -8.95 32.69
C LEU A 13 -9.88 -8.46 31.69
N SER A 14 -10.02 -8.86 30.43
CA SER A 14 -9.35 -8.18 29.33
C SER A 14 -9.73 -6.71 29.41
N LEU A 15 -8.74 -5.83 29.60
CA LEU A 15 -8.98 -4.39 29.52
C LEU A 15 -9.55 -4.09 28.13
N PRO A 16 -10.57 -3.23 28.01
CA PRO A 16 -11.06 -2.84 26.70
C PRO A 16 -9.90 -2.28 25.88
N ALA A 17 -9.78 -2.71 24.62
CA ALA A 17 -8.84 -2.16 23.67
C ALA A 17 -8.92 -0.63 23.73
N SER A 18 -7.83 0.04 24.11
CA SER A 18 -7.78 1.49 24.10
C SER A 18 -7.75 1.92 22.64
N ALA A 19 -8.80 2.57 22.13
CA ALA A 19 -8.77 3.25 20.86
C ALA A 19 -7.70 4.36 20.91
N ASP A 20 -6.53 4.12 20.33
CA ASP A 20 -5.37 5.00 20.47
C ASP A 20 -4.91 5.56 19.11
N THR A 21 -5.71 6.48 18.58
CA THR A 21 -5.40 7.23 17.36
C THR A 21 -4.04 7.93 17.45
N ALA A 22 -3.67 8.47 18.62
CA ALA A 22 -2.42 9.19 18.78
C ALA A 22 -1.21 8.28 18.66
N ARG A 23 -1.26 7.06 19.22
CA ARG A 23 -0.23 6.04 19.04
C ARG A 23 -0.12 5.61 17.58
N ALA A 24 -1.26 5.33 16.93
CA ALA A 24 -1.26 4.96 15.51
C ALA A 24 -0.63 6.05 14.62
N VAL A 25 -0.95 7.31 14.87
CA VAL A 25 -0.37 8.44 14.12
C VAL A 25 1.12 8.59 14.39
N ASN A 26 1.52 8.72 15.66
CA ASN A 26 2.89 9.08 16.02
C ASN A 26 3.89 7.93 15.88
N ASP A 27 3.49 6.71 16.22
CA ASP A 27 4.43 5.58 16.32
C ASP A 27 4.48 4.72 15.05
N LEU A 28 3.49 4.87 14.15
CA LEU A 28 3.40 4.09 12.93
C LEU A 28 3.24 4.94 11.67
N ILE A 29 2.19 5.76 11.58
CA ILE A 29 1.84 6.45 10.33
C ILE A 29 2.90 7.47 9.93
N LEU A 30 3.27 8.39 10.82
CA LEU A 30 4.26 9.43 10.52
C LEU A 30 5.65 8.83 10.20
N PRO A 31 6.20 7.89 11.00
CA PRO A 31 7.45 7.23 10.64
C PRO A 31 7.39 6.47 9.31
N SER A 32 6.23 5.90 8.96
CA SER A 32 6.09 5.15 7.70
C SER A 32 6.09 6.08 6.47
N PHE A 33 5.50 7.27 6.57
CA PHE A 33 5.60 8.28 5.50
C PHE A 33 7.01 8.86 5.39
N GLU A 34 7.68 9.08 6.52
CA GLU A 34 9.08 9.51 6.51
C GLU A 34 9.98 8.46 5.85
N ASN A 35 9.80 7.17 6.18
CA ASN A 35 10.52 6.07 5.54
C ASN A 35 10.27 6.02 4.02
N PHE A 36 9.04 6.30 3.57
CA PHE A 36 8.75 6.40 2.15
C PHE A 36 9.46 7.58 1.48
N ALA A 37 9.46 8.77 2.10
CA ALA A 37 10.21 9.91 1.62
C ALA A 37 11.72 9.61 1.50
N GLN A 38 12.31 8.99 2.52
CA GLN A 38 13.71 8.57 2.50
C GLN A 38 13.99 7.53 1.39
N GLY A 39 13.09 6.55 1.21
CA GLY A 39 13.21 5.55 0.13
C GLY A 39 13.17 6.18 -1.26
N ALA A 40 12.25 7.12 -1.50
CA ALA A 40 12.14 7.87 -2.74
C ALA A 40 13.37 8.74 -3.01
N GLN A 41 13.92 9.38 -1.98
CA GLN A 41 15.17 10.14 -2.06
C GLN A 41 16.35 9.26 -2.48
N VAL A 42 16.53 8.10 -1.85
CA VAL A 42 17.59 7.15 -2.21
C VAL A 42 17.47 6.68 -3.65
N LEU A 43 16.25 6.39 -4.10
CA LEU A 43 15.95 6.05 -5.50
C LEU A 43 16.35 7.19 -6.45
N HIS A 44 15.97 8.43 -6.14
CA HIS A 44 16.35 9.58 -6.94
C HIS A 44 17.87 9.77 -7.02
N GLN A 45 18.58 9.72 -5.90
CA GLN A 45 20.04 9.84 -5.88
C GLN A 45 20.73 8.72 -6.67
N THR A 46 20.17 7.50 -6.63
CA THR A 46 20.68 6.37 -7.42
C THR A 46 20.52 6.62 -8.91
N ALA A 47 19.34 7.04 -9.36
CA ALA A 47 19.09 7.36 -10.77
C ALA A 47 19.89 8.57 -11.26
N LEU A 48 20.13 9.57 -10.40
CA LEU A 48 20.97 10.71 -10.71
C LEU A 48 22.42 10.28 -10.98
N ALA A 49 22.94 9.32 -10.21
CA ALA A 49 24.28 8.78 -10.39
C ALA A 49 24.39 7.86 -11.62
N ASP A 50 23.40 6.98 -11.83
CA ASP A 50 23.31 6.09 -12.99
C ASP A 50 21.84 5.72 -13.24
N CYS A 51 21.27 6.25 -14.32
CA CYS A 51 19.86 6.06 -14.66
C CYS A 51 19.55 4.77 -15.40
N ARG A 52 20.54 3.90 -15.65
CA ARG A 52 20.32 2.63 -16.34
C ARG A 52 19.59 1.63 -15.45
N SER A 53 18.78 0.78 -16.08
CA SER A 53 17.89 -0.16 -15.40
C SER A 53 18.58 -0.98 -14.30
N ASP A 54 19.73 -1.59 -14.58
CA ASP A 54 20.45 -2.45 -13.62
C ASP A 54 20.90 -1.69 -12.35
N ALA A 55 21.25 -0.40 -12.49
CA ALA A 55 21.70 0.42 -11.37
C ALA A 55 20.52 0.90 -10.51
N VAL A 56 19.41 1.27 -11.14
CA VAL A 56 18.22 1.84 -10.47
C VAL A 56 17.32 0.75 -9.87
N ALA A 57 17.24 -0.42 -10.49
CA ALA A 57 16.33 -1.50 -10.12
C ALA A 57 16.31 -1.85 -8.62
N PRO A 58 17.46 -2.02 -7.92
CA PRO A 58 17.46 -2.32 -6.49
C PRO A 58 16.87 -1.20 -5.62
N ALA A 59 17.19 0.06 -5.91
CA ALA A 59 16.65 1.21 -5.17
C ALA A 59 15.15 1.40 -5.45
N TYR A 60 14.71 1.06 -6.67
CA TYR A 60 13.29 1.06 -7.03
C TYR A 60 12.50 0.05 -6.19
N GLN A 61 13.01 -1.18 -6.04
CA GLN A 61 12.38 -2.21 -5.22
C GLN A 61 12.23 -1.74 -3.76
N ALA A 62 13.31 -1.18 -3.19
CA ALA A 62 13.30 -0.67 -1.82
C ALA A 62 12.32 0.50 -1.62
N ALA A 63 12.28 1.47 -2.55
CA ALA A 63 11.35 2.59 -2.48
C ALA A 63 9.89 2.10 -2.58
N PHE A 64 9.61 1.15 -3.46
CA PHE A 64 8.26 0.59 -3.60
C PHE A 64 7.87 -0.20 -2.33
N ASP A 65 8.79 -0.92 -1.68
CA ASP A 65 8.50 -1.57 -0.39
C ASP A 65 8.05 -0.55 0.67
N THR A 66 8.74 0.58 0.77
CA THR A 66 8.36 1.66 1.72
C THR A 66 7.01 2.29 1.37
N TRP A 67 6.70 2.48 0.08
CA TRP A 67 5.38 2.94 -0.36
C TRP A 67 4.27 1.98 0.06
N MET A 68 4.49 0.67 -0.10
CA MET A 68 3.47 -0.33 0.22
C MET A 68 3.07 -0.30 1.70
N GLY A 69 3.98 0.09 2.59
CA GLY A 69 3.71 0.29 4.02
C GLY A 69 2.66 1.36 4.31
N VAL A 70 2.51 2.36 3.44
CA VAL A 70 1.52 3.47 3.58
C VAL A 70 0.43 3.46 2.52
N SER A 71 0.53 2.60 1.50
CA SER A 71 -0.37 2.58 0.35
C SER A 71 -1.84 2.29 0.68
N GLY A 72 -2.13 1.71 1.85
CA GLY A 72 -3.50 1.49 2.33
C GLY A 72 -4.17 2.73 2.92
N LEU A 73 -3.41 3.79 3.23
CA LEU A 73 -3.93 5.03 3.81
C LEU A 73 -4.35 5.98 2.69
N ARG A 74 -5.65 5.96 2.35
CA ARG A 74 -6.29 6.77 1.30
C ARG A 74 -7.26 7.78 1.90
N ILE A 75 -6.76 8.53 2.89
CA ILE A 75 -7.47 9.62 3.60
C ILE A 75 -6.56 10.85 3.69
N GLY A 76 -7.18 12.03 3.88
CA GLY A 76 -6.45 13.28 4.03
C GLY A 76 -5.56 13.57 2.81
N PRO A 77 -4.30 13.98 3.00
CA PRO A 77 -3.38 14.29 1.90
C PRO A 77 -3.19 13.16 0.88
N SER A 78 -3.36 11.90 1.32
CA SER A 78 -3.20 10.74 0.44
C SER A 78 -4.36 10.55 -0.55
N GLU A 79 -5.54 11.13 -0.33
CA GLU A 79 -6.70 10.97 -1.23
C GLU A 79 -6.38 11.47 -2.64
N THR A 80 -5.62 12.55 -2.74
CA THR A 80 -5.23 13.16 -4.03
C THR A 80 -3.79 12.85 -4.39
N GLY A 81 -2.88 12.74 -3.42
CA GLY A 81 -1.44 12.53 -3.66
C GLY A 81 -1.07 11.10 -4.08
N ALA A 82 -1.85 10.09 -3.70
CA ALA A 82 -1.46 8.70 -3.92
C ALA A 82 -1.48 8.26 -5.40
N LEU A 83 -2.39 8.82 -6.19
CA LEU A 83 -2.64 8.34 -7.55
C LEU A 83 -1.47 8.62 -8.50
N SER A 84 -0.79 9.76 -8.34
CA SER A 84 0.39 10.12 -9.13
C SER A 84 1.66 9.39 -8.69
N ILE A 85 1.71 8.92 -7.43
CA ILE A 85 2.78 8.04 -6.93
C ILE A 85 2.64 6.63 -7.51
N ALA A 86 1.42 6.10 -7.56
CA ALA A 86 1.15 4.71 -7.91
C ALA A 86 -0.13 4.57 -8.74
N PHE A 87 -0.03 4.93 -10.03
CA PHE A 87 -1.14 4.80 -10.99
C PHE A 87 -1.37 3.34 -11.42
N TRP A 88 -2.19 2.62 -10.66
CA TRP A 88 -2.68 1.29 -10.97
C TRP A 88 -4.00 1.03 -10.23
N PRO A 89 -4.98 0.30 -10.79
CA PRO A 89 -5.00 -0.32 -12.13
C PRO A 89 -4.94 0.61 -13.34
N ASP A 90 -4.27 0.15 -14.41
CA ASP A 90 -4.24 0.83 -15.73
C ASP A 90 -4.84 -0.06 -16.84
N ASP A 91 -6.14 -0.28 -16.77
CA ASP A 91 -6.85 -1.21 -17.67
C ASP A 91 -6.82 -0.80 -19.13
N ARG A 92 -6.66 0.50 -19.35
CA ARG A 92 -6.58 1.06 -20.68
C ARG A 92 -5.15 1.17 -21.17
N GLY A 93 -4.12 0.83 -20.39
CA GLY A 93 -2.71 0.92 -20.81
C GLY A 93 -2.28 2.35 -21.17
N PHE A 94 -2.71 3.34 -20.40
CA PHE A 94 -2.29 4.73 -20.56
C PHE A 94 -0.80 4.92 -20.31
N THR A 95 -0.23 4.19 -19.36
CA THR A 95 1.19 4.27 -18.98
C THR A 95 2.07 3.95 -20.17
N GLN A 96 1.86 2.77 -20.76
CA GLN A 96 2.59 2.32 -21.94
C GLN A 96 2.49 3.30 -23.11
N ARG A 97 1.27 3.76 -23.44
CA ARG A 97 1.08 4.70 -24.56
C ARG A 97 1.73 6.05 -24.32
N THR A 98 1.66 6.55 -23.10
CA THR A 98 2.23 7.86 -22.75
C THR A 98 3.75 7.80 -22.80
N LEU A 99 4.36 6.78 -22.20
CA LEU A 99 5.80 6.59 -22.21
C LEU A 99 6.34 6.35 -23.63
N ALA A 100 5.68 5.49 -24.41
CA ALA A 100 6.09 5.23 -25.80
C ALA A 100 6.09 6.53 -26.62
N ARG A 101 5.04 7.36 -26.49
CA ARG A 101 5.00 8.66 -27.17
C ARG A 101 6.14 9.58 -26.73
N LEU A 102 6.35 9.75 -25.43
CA LEU A 102 7.42 10.62 -24.90
C LEU A 102 8.79 10.19 -25.45
N ILE A 103 9.06 8.89 -25.49
CA ILE A 103 10.34 8.33 -25.95
C ILE A 103 10.48 8.43 -27.47
N ASP A 104 9.45 8.03 -28.23
CA ASP A 104 9.48 8.04 -29.70
C ASP A 104 9.64 9.46 -30.27
N THR A 105 9.11 10.47 -29.59
CA THR A 105 9.22 11.87 -30.01
C THR A 105 10.35 12.64 -29.33
N GLU A 106 11.06 12.01 -28.39
CA GLU A 106 12.01 12.67 -27.48
C GLU A 106 11.45 14.00 -26.94
N ASP A 107 10.23 13.95 -26.41
CA ASP A 107 9.49 15.15 -26.02
C ASP A 107 10.24 15.92 -24.91
N PRO A 108 10.69 17.17 -25.14
CA PRO A 108 11.49 17.90 -24.15
C PRO A 108 10.76 18.12 -22.83
N THR A 109 9.42 18.11 -22.81
CA THR A 109 8.63 18.23 -21.58
C THR A 109 8.86 17.06 -20.64
N GLY A 110 9.21 15.87 -21.16
CA GLY A 110 9.51 14.71 -20.33
C GLY A 110 10.84 14.78 -19.59
N LEU A 111 11.69 15.77 -19.93
CA LEU A 111 12.99 16.01 -19.30
C LEU A 111 13.03 17.35 -18.54
N ASP A 112 11.92 18.07 -18.44
CA ASP A 112 11.84 19.33 -17.69
C ASP A 112 11.40 19.06 -16.24
N PRO A 113 12.32 19.09 -15.26
CA PRO A 113 11.97 18.77 -13.88
C PRO A 113 11.04 19.82 -13.23
N SER A 114 10.99 21.04 -13.79
CA SER A 114 10.19 22.14 -13.24
C SER A 114 8.72 22.03 -13.62
N GLU A 115 8.42 21.47 -14.79
CA GLU A 115 7.05 21.29 -15.30
C GLU A 115 6.54 19.84 -15.21
N TYR A 116 7.41 18.87 -14.89
CA TYR A 116 7.04 17.45 -14.88
C TYR A 116 5.85 17.11 -13.96
N HIS A 117 5.62 17.91 -12.92
CA HIS A 117 4.50 17.73 -12.00
C HIS A 117 3.12 17.95 -12.65
N GLU A 118 3.06 18.59 -13.82
CA GLU A 118 1.85 18.77 -14.63
C GLU A 118 1.66 17.64 -15.65
N MET A 119 2.62 16.71 -15.75
CA MET A 119 2.48 15.57 -16.65
C MET A 119 1.35 14.65 -16.22
N SER A 120 0.79 13.95 -17.21
CA SER A 120 -0.19 12.90 -16.97
C SER A 120 0.34 11.93 -15.91
N ILE A 121 -0.49 11.58 -14.93
CA ILE A 121 -0.19 10.57 -13.91
C ILE A 121 0.30 9.24 -14.51
N ALA A 122 -0.11 8.92 -15.75
CA ALA A 122 0.34 7.74 -16.47
C ALA A 122 1.83 7.80 -16.90
N ALA A 123 2.47 8.96 -16.90
CA ALA A 123 3.90 9.10 -17.15
C ALA A 123 4.74 9.12 -15.86
N ARG A 124 4.09 9.07 -14.67
CA ARG A 124 4.71 9.43 -13.40
C ARG A 124 4.73 8.25 -12.43
N GLY A 125 5.52 8.40 -11.37
CA GLY A 125 5.52 7.49 -10.23
C GLY A 125 6.05 6.09 -10.52
N LEU A 126 5.72 5.17 -9.60
CA LEU A 126 6.30 3.84 -9.52
C LEU A 126 5.97 2.96 -10.73
N PHE A 127 4.77 3.03 -11.28
CA PHE A 127 4.40 2.17 -12.42
C PHE A 127 5.00 2.63 -13.75
N ALA A 128 5.27 3.92 -13.91
CA ALA A 128 6.07 4.39 -15.03
C ALA A 128 7.50 3.83 -14.94
N LEU A 129 8.11 3.88 -13.75
CA LEU A 129 9.42 3.29 -13.50
C LEU A 129 9.43 1.77 -13.68
N ASP A 130 8.41 1.05 -13.22
CA ASP A 130 8.24 -0.40 -13.44
C ASP A 130 8.40 -0.75 -14.93
N MET A 131 7.75 0.02 -15.78
CA MET A 131 7.78 -0.18 -17.23
C MET A 131 9.15 0.15 -17.82
N LEU A 132 9.72 1.31 -17.48
CA LEU A 132 11.01 1.74 -18.02
C LEU A 132 12.17 0.85 -17.58
N LEU A 133 12.14 0.32 -16.36
CA LEU A 133 13.23 -0.47 -15.80
C LEU A 133 13.13 -1.96 -16.17
N TYR A 134 11.92 -2.52 -16.28
CA TYR A 134 11.73 -3.97 -16.39
C TYR A 134 11.04 -4.44 -17.68
N ASP A 135 10.31 -3.59 -18.41
CA ASP A 135 9.69 -4.03 -19.67
C ASP A 135 10.73 -4.09 -20.80
N PRO A 136 10.93 -5.25 -21.47
CA PRO A 136 11.90 -5.38 -22.56
C PRO A 136 11.70 -4.42 -23.73
N ALA A 137 10.49 -3.88 -23.91
CA ALA A 137 10.22 -2.88 -24.94
C ALA A 137 10.76 -1.49 -24.59
N PHE A 138 11.04 -1.23 -23.31
CA PHE A 138 11.44 0.09 -22.81
C PHE A 138 12.84 0.10 -22.17
N ASN A 139 13.34 -1.03 -21.67
CA ASN A 139 14.51 -1.06 -20.80
C ASN A 139 15.86 -1.26 -21.51
N THR A 140 15.90 -1.11 -22.83
CA THR A 140 17.11 -1.36 -23.67
C THR A 140 17.95 -0.09 -23.94
N TYR A 141 17.77 0.95 -23.14
CA TYR A 141 18.44 2.25 -23.30
C TYR A 141 19.84 2.32 -22.65
N GLY A 142 20.68 3.19 -23.19
CA GLY A 142 21.99 3.56 -22.65
C GLY A 142 21.95 4.86 -21.84
N ALA A 143 23.09 5.20 -21.21
CA ALA A 143 23.21 6.36 -20.32
C ALA A 143 22.97 7.73 -21.00
N GLY A 144 23.13 7.82 -22.32
CA GLY A 144 22.94 9.05 -23.08
C GLY A 144 21.57 9.19 -23.75
N ASP A 145 20.70 8.19 -23.60
CA ASP A 145 19.43 8.14 -24.29
C ASP A 145 18.34 8.91 -23.52
N TYR A 146 17.33 9.39 -24.25
CA TYR A 146 16.19 10.11 -23.69
C TYR A 146 15.53 9.36 -22.51
N THR A 147 15.34 8.04 -22.63
CA THR A 147 14.74 7.21 -21.58
C THR A 147 15.52 7.25 -20.27
N CYS A 148 16.84 7.37 -20.32
CA CYS A 148 17.66 7.48 -19.11
C CYS A 148 17.39 8.80 -18.39
N GLY A 149 17.34 9.92 -19.13
CA GLY A 149 16.94 11.22 -18.59
C GLY A 149 15.50 11.23 -18.07
N LEU A 150 14.60 10.49 -18.73
CA LEU A 150 13.22 10.34 -18.27
C LEU A 150 13.14 9.60 -16.93
N VAL A 151 13.94 8.53 -16.73
CA VAL A 151 14.04 7.84 -15.42
C VAL A 151 14.53 8.79 -14.34
N GLN A 152 15.53 9.64 -14.62
CA GLN A 152 15.99 10.66 -13.66
C GLN A 152 14.87 11.65 -13.31
N THR A 153 14.12 12.07 -14.31
CA THR A 153 13.03 13.06 -14.13
C THR A 153 11.88 12.45 -13.31
N ILE A 154 11.46 11.22 -13.61
CA ILE A 154 10.39 10.53 -12.87
C ILE A 154 10.81 10.27 -11.42
N THR A 155 12.05 9.83 -11.17
CA THR A 155 12.52 9.60 -9.80
C THR A 155 12.64 10.88 -9.00
N ALA A 156 13.08 12.00 -9.62
CA ALA A 156 13.08 13.31 -8.98
C ALA A 156 11.66 13.79 -8.64
N ASP A 157 10.69 13.54 -9.53
CA ASP A 157 9.30 13.87 -9.28
C ASP A 157 8.66 13.01 -8.18
N LEU A 158 9.02 11.72 -8.11
CA LEU A 158 8.58 10.82 -7.04
C LEU A 158 9.15 11.23 -5.68
N ASP A 159 10.42 11.63 -5.61
CA ASP A 159 11.07 12.17 -4.40
C ASP A 159 10.30 13.39 -3.87
N ARG A 160 10.02 14.38 -4.74
CA ARG A 160 9.20 15.55 -4.37
C ARG A 160 7.80 15.19 -3.89
N GLN A 161 7.13 14.23 -4.55
CA GLN A 161 5.81 13.79 -4.13
C GLN A 161 5.84 13.11 -2.76
N ALA A 162 6.84 12.29 -2.49
CA ALA A 162 6.98 11.58 -1.23
C ALA A 162 7.29 12.56 -0.08
N ASP A 163 8.19 13.53 -0.30
CA ASP A 163 8.51 14.59 0.67
C ASP A 163 7.29 15.48 0.97
N ALA A 164 6.58 15.93 -0.07
CA ALA A 164 5.37 16.73 0.08
C ALA A 164 4.27 15.96 0.84
N LEU A 165 4.06 14.69 0.49
CA LEU A 165 3.06 13.85 1.16
C LEU A 165 3.43 13.63 2.63
N SER A 166 4.70 13.30 2.92
CA SER A 166 5.20 13.14 4.29
C SER A 166 5.00 14.42 5.11
N THR A 167 5.34 15.58 4.53
CA THR A 167 5.17 16.88 5.17
C THR A 167 3.70 17.19 5.47
N SER A 168 2.80 17.05 4.48
CA SER A 168 1.36 17.27 4.70
C SER A 168 0.75 16.33 5.74
N TRP A 169 1.24 15.10 5.86
CA TRP A 169 0.83 14.20 6.93
C TRP A 169 1.32 14.69 8.31
N ALA A 170 2.58 15.08 8.42
CA ALA A 170 3.21 15.48 9.68
C ALA A 170 2.72 16.85 10.19
N GLU A 171 2.62 17.84 9.30
CA GLU A 171 2.36 19.22 9.66
C GLU A 171 0.87 19.58 9.67
N ASP A 172 0.05 18.95 8.80
CA ASP A 172 -1.36 19.31 8.66
C ASP A 172 -2.29 18.23 9.24
N TYR A 173 -2.20 17.00 8.74
CA TYR A 173 -3.26 16.02 8.94
C TYR A 173 -3.15 15.21 10.25
N ALA A 174 -1.94 15.04 10.79
CA ALA A 174 -1.73 14.39 12.08
C ALA A 174 -2.46 15.11 13.22
N GLU A 175 -2.40 16.45 13.26
CA GLU A 175 -3.10 17.25 14.26
C GLU A 175 -4.62 17.10 14.14
N VAL A 176 -5.14 16.99 12.91
CA VAL A 176 -6.58 16.75 12.66
C VAL A 176 -7.04 15.40 13.23
N LEU A 177 -6.25 14.34 13.08
CA LEU A 177 -6.58 13.01 13.62
C LEU A 177 -6.43 12.96 15.15
N ILE A 178 -5.34 13.52 15.69
CA ILE A 178 -5.03 13.49 17.13
C ILE A 178 -5.97 14.41 17.91
N GLY A 179 -6.26 15.60 17.37
CA GLY A 179 -7.14 16.60 17.96
C GLY A 179 -8.63 16.36 17.73
N ALA A 180 -9.03 15.13 17.37
CA ALA A 180 -10.43 14.77 17.15
C ALA A 180 -11.30 15.07 18.39
N GLY A 181 -12.43 15.77 18.18
CA GLY A 181 -13.29 16.26 19.25
C GLY A 181 -12.89 17.61 19.87
N ALA A 182 -11.78 18.22 19.42
CA ALA A 182 -11.46 19.60 19.80
C ALA A 182 -12.47 20.60 19.18
N PRO A 183 -12.75 21.74 19.84
CA PRO A 183 -13.76 22.71 19.36
C PRO A 183 -13.48 23.31 17.97
N ASP A 184 -12.22 23.35 17.55
CA ASP A 184 -11.73 23.86 16.28
C ASP A 184 -11.55 22.77 15.21
N ASN A 185 -11.70 21.49 15.58
CA ASN A 185 -11.65 20.39 14.64
C ASN A 185 -13.02 20.18 13.97
N THR A 186 -13.13 20.59 12.71
CA THR A 186 -14.36 20.44 11.92
C THR A 186 -14.43 19.15 11.09
N ILE A 187 -13.37 18.35 11.09
CA ILE A 187 -13.28 17.11 10.29
C ILE A 187 -13.70 15.90 11.12
N TYR A 188 -13.18 15.78 12.35
CA TYR A 188 -13.53 14.74 13.30
C TYR A 188 -14.08 15.34 14.59
N LEU A 189 -15.40 15.23 14.76
CA LEU A 189 -16.15 15.82 15.86
C LEU A 189 -16.05 15.01 17.16
N SER A 190 -15.47 13.81 17.11
CA SER A 190 -15.15 13.00 18.27
C SER A 190 -13.94 12.09 18.01
N SER A 191 -13.25 11.66 19.08
CA SER A 191 -12.15 10.70 19.00
C SER A 191 -12.51 9.43 18.25
N ASP A 192 -13.77 8.97 18.40
CA ASP A 192 -14.29 7.76 17.77
C ASP A 192 -14.38 7.90 16.25
N GLU A 193 -14.59 9.11 15.72
CA GLU A 193 -14.64 9.35 14.28
C GLU A 193 -13.25 9.22 13.64
N ALA A 194 -12.20 9.78 14.25
CA ALA A 194 -10.83 9.62 13.76
C ALA A 194 -10.36 8.17 13.85
N PHE A 195 -10.67 7.48 14.96
CA PHE A 195 -10.43 6.05 15.08
C PHE A 195 -11.15 5.26 13.97
N ARG A 196 -12.45 5.51 13.77
CA ARG A 196 -13.25 4.84 12.73
C ARG A 196 -12.68 5.11 11.34
N ALA A 197 -12.18 6.31 11.06
CA ALA A 197 -11.55 6.64 9.78
C ALA A 197 -10.31 5.78 9.52
N LEU A 198 -9.38 5.69 10.48
CA LEU A 198 -8.18 4.85 10.35
C LEU A 198 -8.52 3.35 10.27
N TYR A 199 -9.47 2.91 11.09
CA TYR A 199 -9.97 1.54 11.07
C TYR A 199 -10.62 1.17 9.72
N THR A 200 -11.33 2.12 9.10
CA THR A 200 -11.88 1.95 7.75
C THR A 200 -10.77 1.78 6.73
N GLN A 201 -9.72 2.62 6.76
CA GLN A 201 -8.58 2.49 5.83
C GLN A 201 -7.87 1.15 5.95
N LEU A 202 -7.70 0.65 7.18
CA LEU A 202 -7.14 -0.66 7.43
C LEU A 202 -7.93 -1.75 6.71
N LEU A 203 -9.25 -1.79 6.92
CA LEU A 203 -10.12 -2.82 6.37
C LEU A 203 -10.25 -2.71 4.84
N SER A 204 -10.44 -1.50 4.32
CA SER A 204 -10.47 -1.23 2.89
C SER A 204 -9.14 -1.61 2.20
N GLY A 205 -8.00 -1.44 2.85
CA GLY A 205 -6.70 -1.85 2.33
C GLY A 205 -6.57 -3.37 2.17
N LEU A 206 -7.10 -4.15 3.12
CA LEU A 206 -7.16 -5.61 3.04
C LEU A 206 -8.16 -6.09 1.97
N GLU A 207 -9.31 -5.43 1.86
CA GLU A 207 -10.29 -5.70 0.81
C GLU A 207 -9.69 -5.43 -0.58
N PHE A 208 -9.07 -4.27 -0.78
CA PHE A 208 -8.36 -3.94 -2.03
C PHE A 208 -7.26 -4.97 -2.33
N THR A 209 -6.53 -5.43 -1.31
CA THR A 209 -5.51 -6.47 -1.50
C THR A 209 -6.12 -7.81 -1.95
N ALA A 210 -7.22 -8.23 -1.33
CA ALA A 210 -7.91 -9.45 -1.71
C ALA A 210 -8.54 -9.35 -3.12
N ASP A 211 -9.26 -8.27 -3.39
CA ASP A 211 -10.14 -8.20 -4.55
C ASP A 211 -9.43 -7.64 -5.77
N THR A 212 -8.52 -6.70 -5.56
CA THR A 212 -7.80 -5.99 -6.62
C THR A 212 -6.44 -6.64 -6.88
N ARG A 213 -5.56 -6.73 -5.87
CA ARG A 213 -4.18 -7.27 -6.06
C ARG A 213 -4.17 -8.76 -6.36
N LEU A 214 -4.99 -9.55 -5.68
CA LEU A 214 -5.09 -10.99 -5.89
C LEU A 214 -6.21 -11.36 -6.87
N GLY A 215 -7.39 -10.75 -6.74
CA GLY A 215 -8.56 -11.12 -7.54
C GLY A 215 -8.44 -10.80 -9.03
N ARG A 216 -7.93 -9.61 -9.39
CA ARG A 216 -7.83 -9.19 -10.80
C ARG A 216 -6.95 -10.09 -11.65
N PRO A 217 -5.72 -10.46 -11.24
CA PRO A 217 -4.92 -11.38 -12.02
C PRO A 217 -5.49 -12.79 -12.08
N MET A 218 -6.20 -13.26 -11.04
CA MET A 218 -6.84 -14.57 -11.06
C MET A 218 -8.00 -14.67 -12.06
N GLY A 219 -8.69 -13.56 -12.36
CA GLY A 219 -9.82 -13.55 -13.30
C GLY A 219 -10.87 -14.63 -13.00
N THR A 220 -11.55 -15.13 -14.04
CA THR A 220 -12.35 -16.37 -13.91
C THR A 220 -11.46 -17.58 -14.12
N PHE A 221 -11.92 -18.77 -13.71
CA PHE A 221 -11.18 -20.00 -13.91
C PHE A 221 -10.86 -20.27 -15.39
N GLU A 222 -11.78 -19.97 -16.30
CA GLU A 222 -11.62 -20.13 -17.75
C GLU A 222 -10.82 -18.99 -18.39
N ARG A 223 -10.59 -17.89 -17.67
CA ARG A 223 -10.01 -16.67 -18.23
C ARG A 223 -9.17 -15.92 -17.20
N PRO A 224 -8.07 -16.53 -16.70
CA PRO A 224 -7.11 -15.84 -15.86
C PRO A 224 -6.49 -14.65 -16.60
N ARG A 225 -6.01 -13.67 -15.83
CA ARG A 225 -5.48 -12.40 -16.32
C ARG A 225 -4.11 -12.06 -15.71
N PRO A 226 -3.09 -12.93 -15.82
CA PRO A 226 -1.83 -12.76 -15.09
C PRO A 226 -1.18 -11.37 -15.23
N LYS A 227 -1.24 -10.78 -16.43
CA LYS A 227 -0.67 -9.45 -16.73
C LYS A 227 -1.41 -8.27 -16.08
N LEU A 228 -2.54 -8.50 -15.41
CA LEU A 228 -3.23 -7.49 -14.59
C LEU A 228 -2.69 -7.43 -13.16
N ALA A 229 -1.79 -8.33 -12.76
CA ALA A 229 -1.16 -8.29 -11.45
C ALA A 229 -0.39 -6.97 -11.25
N GLU A 230 -0.41 -6.45 -10.03
CA GLU A 230 0.29 -5.23 -9.66
C GLU A 230 1.80 -5.42 -9.82
N ALA A 231 2.45 -4.57 -10.64
CA ALA A 231 3.91 -4.54 -10.80
C ALA A 231 4.53 -5.92 -11.14
N TRP A 232 3.85 -6.71 -11.99
CA TRP A 232 4.32 -8.06 -12.34
C TRP A 232 5.66 -8.09 -13.08
N ARG A 233 6.05 -7.00 -13.76
CA ARG A 233 7.32 -6.94 -14.51
C ARG A 233 8.55 -6.96 -13.61
N SER A 234 8.39 -6.44 -12.39
CA SER A 234 9.44 -6.37 -11.39
C SER A 234 9.31 -7.46 -10.32
N ASP A 235 8.49 -8.50 -10.59
CA ASP A 235 8.22 -9.62 -9.68
C ASP A 235 7.67 -9.21 -8.30
N ARG A 236 7.00 -8.05 -8.22
CA ARG A 236 6.56 -7.45 -6.95
C ARG A 236 5.20 -7.90 -6.46
N SER A 237 4.40 -8.56 -7.28
CA SER A 237 2.97 -8.77 -7.01
C SER A 237 2.70 -9.46 -5.66
N LEU A 238 3.41 -10.56 -5.37
CA LEU A 238 3.32 -11.23 -4.08
C LEU A 238 3.89 -10.39 -2.94
N GLY A 239 5.08 -9.78 -3.13
CA GLY A 239 5.72 -8.94 -2.12
C GLY A 239 4.82 -7.79 -1.66
N ASN A 240 4.17 -7.10 -2.61
CA ASN A 240 3.23 -6.03 -2.34
C ASN A 240 2.02 -6.51 -1.52
N VAL A 241 1.49 -7.71 -1.80
CA VAL A 241 0.40 -8.31 -1.01
C VAL A 241 0.84 -8.52 0.44
N LEU A 242 2.06 -9.02 0.66
CA LEU A 242 2.57 -9.30 2.01
C LEU A 242 2.86 -8.03 2.81
N ILE A 243 3.49 -7.03 2.18
CA ILE A 243 3.75 -5.74 2.84
C ILE A 243 2.42 -5.05 3.18
N SER A 244 1.42 -5.10 2.29
CA SER A 244 0.07 -4.56 2.58
C SER A 244 -0.58 -5.24 3.77
N ALA A 245 -0.51 -6.58 3.84
CA ALA A 245 -1.06 -7.35 4.95
C ALA A 245 -0.31 -7.05 6.27
N GLN A 246 1.01 -6.88 6.21
CA GLN A 246 1.83 -6.53 7.37
C GLN A 246 1.54 -5.11 7.86
N ALA A 247 1.37 -4.15 6.95
CA ALA A 247 0.97 -2.78 7.28
C ALA A 247 -0.40 -2.74 7.97
N ALA A 248 -1.36 -3.53 7.48
CA ALA A 248 -2.68 -3.65 8.11
C ALA A 248 -2.60 -4.25 9.52
N GLN A 249 -1.80 -5.30 9.73
CA GLN A 249 -1.55 -5.87 11.06
C GLN A 249 -0.89 -4.84 11.99
N GLY A 250 0.13 -4.13 11.51
CA GLY A 250 0.81 -3.08 12.27
C GLY A 250 -0.15 -1.98 12.72
N LEU A 251 -1.01 -1.52 11.81
CA LEU A 251 -2.03 -0.51 12.12
C LEU A 251 -3.09 -1.04 13.09
N ALA A 252 -3.48 -2.31 13.00
CA ALA A 252 -4.37 -2.94 13.97
C ALA A 252 -3.79 -2.86 15.39
N HIS A 253 -2.53 -3.23 15.56
CA HIS A 253 -1.85 -3.14 16.86
C HIS A 253 -1.68 -1.71 17.35
N ALA A 254 -1.35 -0.78 16.46
CA ALA A 254 -1.17 0.61 16.84
C ALA A 254 -2.49 1.22 17.32
N LEU A 255 -3.62 0.85 16.70
CA LEU A 255 -4.96 1.32 17.05
C LEU A 255 -5.54 0.67 18.31
N ALA A 256 -5.39 -0.65 18.49
CA ALA A 256 -6.09 -1.41 19.53
C ALA A 256 -5.17 -1.98 20.64
N GLY A 257 -3.85 -1.93 20.45
CA GLY A 257 -2.86 -2.47 21.38
C GLY A 257 -2.29 -3.85 20.97
N PRO A 258 -1.42 -4.43 21.81
CA PRO A 258 -0.65 -5.62 21.45
C PRO A 258 -1.43 -6.94 21.52
N GLU A 259 -2.58 -6.99 22.23
CA GLU A 259 -3.32 -8.24 22.45
C GLU A 259 -4.33 -8.52 21.32
N LEU A 260 -3.85 -8.94 20.15
CA LEU A 260 -4.67 -9.32 18.99
C LEU A 260 -4.37 -10.75 18.48
N PRO A 261 -4.58 -11.79 19.32
CA PRO A 261 -4.12 -13.15 19.03
C PRO A 261 -4.76 -13.78 17.78
N GLN A 262 -6.01 -13.46 17.44
CA GLN A 262 -6.64 -13.97 16.22
C GLN A 262 -6.10 -13.27 14.99
N THR A 263 -5.86 -11.95 15.07
CA THR A 263 -5.22 -11.16 14.02
C THR A 263 -3.81 -11.70 13.74
N ASP A 264 -3.01 -11.96 14.77
CA ASP A 264 -1.66 -12.51 14.66
C ASP A 264 -1.65 -13.92 14.06
N ALA A 265 -2.58 -14.76 14.51
CA ALA A 265 -2.75 -16.10 13.95
C ALA A 265 -3.16 -16.03 12.47
N ALA A 266 -4.09 -15.13 12.11
CA ALA A 266 -4.54 -14.96 10.73
C ALA A 266 -3.43 -14.42 9.82
N PHE A 267 -2.66 -13.43 10.27
CA PHE A 267 -1.49 -12.93 9.54
C PHE A 267 -0.43 -14.02 9.35
N SER A 268 -0.17 -14.83 10.38
CA SER A 268 0.72 -16.00 10.25
C SER A 268 0.22 -16.99 9.18
N GLN A 269 -1.10 -17.18 9.05
CA GLN A 269 -1.66 -17.99 7.97
C GLN A 269 -1.52 -17.35 6.58
N VAL A 270 -1.53 -16.02 6.47
CA VAL A 270 -1.21 -15.30 5.22
C VAL A 270 0.22 -15.64 4.79
N MET A 271 1.19 -15.52 5.69
CA MET A 271 2.60 -15.83 5.40
C MET A 271 2.78 -17.30 4.98
N LEU A 272 2.18 -18.25 5.71
CA LEU A 272 2.24 -19.67 5.37
C LEU A 272 1.56 -20.02 4.03
N ALA A 273 0.55 -19.26 3.61
CA ALA A 273 -0.07 -19.43 2.29
C ALA A 273 0.82 -18.85 1.19
N ALA A 274 1.46 -17.71 1.46
CA ALA A 274 2.38 -17.04 0.54
C ALA A 274 3.58 -17.92 0.19
N ASP A 275 4.15 -18.65 1.17
CA ASP A 275 5.25 -19.60 0.96
C ASP A 275 4.93 -20.71 -0.05
N ARG A 276 3.64 -20.93 -0.35
CA ARG A 276 3.20 -21.92 -1.33
C ARG A 276 3.03 -21.35 -2.73
N VAL A 277 3.02 -20.03 -2.91
CA VAL A 277 2.97 -19.38 -4.23
C VAL A 277 4.32 -19.62 -4.92
N SER A 278 4.28 -20.08 -6.18
CA SER A 278 5.49 -20.45 -6.92
C SER A 278 6.07 -19.29 -7.71
N ASP A 279 5.23 -18.54 -8.41
CA ASP A 279 5.63 -17.35 -9.14
C ASP A 279 5.21 -16.08 -8.37
N PRO A 280 6.16 -15.28 -7.84
CA PRO A 280 5.85 -14.05 -7.12
C PRO A 280 5.22 -12.96 -8.00
N SER A 281 5.33 -13.07 -9.32
CA SER A 281 4.69 -12.18 -10.30
C SER A 281 3.29 -12.65 -10.73
N PHE A 282 2.86 -13.82 -10.24
CA PHE A 282 1.62 -14.48 -10.60
C PHE A 282 1.45 -14.75 -12.11
N GLN A 283 2.54 -14.94 -12.88
CA GLN A 283 2.43 -15.25 -14.31
C GLN A 283 2.09 -16.72 -14.61
N ASP A 284 2.06 -17.59 -13.60
CA ASP A 284 1.71 -19.01 -13.70
C ASP A 284 0.22 -19.32 -13.45
N LEU A 285 -0.66 -18.31 -13.35
CA LEU A 285 -2.08 -18.48 -13.02
C LEU A 285 -2.94 -19.24 -14.05
N ASP A 286 -2.40 -19.53 -15.24
CA ASP A 286 -3.02 -20.49 -16.18
C ASP A 286 -2.94 -21.94 -15.68
N ASP A 287 -2.03 -22.25 -14.75
CA ASP A 287 -1.95 -23.54 -14.06
C ASP A 287 -2.99 -23.59 -12.92
N PRO A 288 -3.92 -24.57 -12.92
CA PRO A 288 -4.95 -24.68 -11.88
C PRO A 288 -4.40 -24.81 -10.44
N GLN A 289 -3.25 -25.46 -10.25
CA GLN A 289 -2.62 -25.59 -8.93
C GLN A 289 -1.98 -24.28 -8.48
N ALA A 290 -1.30 -23.57 -9.38
CA ALA A 290 -0.75 -22.25 -9.08
C ALA A 290 -1.86 -21.26 -8.73
N ARG A 291 -2.92 -21.21 -9.53
CA ARG A 291 -4.12 -20.41 -9.28
C ARG A 291 -4.75 -20.73 -7.93
N LEU A 292 -4.91 -22.02 -7.60
CA LEU A 292 -5.46 -22.44 -6.31
C LEU A 292 -4.61 -21.93 -5.13
N ARG A 293 -3.28 -21.88 -5.25
CA ARG A 293 -2.41 -21.35 -4.18
C ARG A 293 -2.65 -19.85 -3.96
N VAL A 294 -2.81 -19.08 -5.03
CA VAL A 294 -3.13 -17.65 -4.96
C VAL A 294 -4.56 -17.43 -4.42
N GLU A 295 -5.51 -18.29 -4.77
CA GLU A 295 -6.87 -18.27 -4.21
C GLU A 295 -6.86 -18.56 -2.70
N VAL A 296 -6.05 -19.53 -2.24
CA VAL A 296 -5.87 -19.79 -0.81
C VAL A 296 -5.25 -18.57 -0.11
N LEU A 297 -4.25 -17.92 -0.71
CA LEU A 297 -3.68 -16.67 -0.17
C LEU A 297 -4.75 -15.58 -0.04
N GLN A 298 -5.59 -15.39 -1.06
CA GLN A 298 -6.71 -14.43 -1.03
C GLN A 298 -7.67 -14.73 0.13
N GLN A 299 -8.04 -16.00 0.33
CA GLN A 299 -8.88 -16.41 1.46
C GLN A 299 -8.21 -16.12 2.81
N ARG A 300 -6.87 -16.23 2.92
CA ARG A 300 -6.15 -15.87 4.15
C ARG A 300 -6.13 -14.37 4.40
N VAL A 301 -5.99 -13.53 3.36
CA VAL A 301 -6.11 -12.07 3.49
C VAL A 301 -7.52 -11.69 3.98
N ARG A 302 -8.56 -12.33 3.44
CA ARG A 302 -9.95 -12.14 3.92
C ARG A 302 -10.16 -12.64 5.35
N ALA A 303 -9.48 -13.71 5.75
CA ALA A 303 -9.51 -14.18 7.14
C ALA A 303 -8.82 -13.20 8.11
N LEU A 304 -7.75 -12.53 7.67
CA LEU A 304 -7.10 -11.46 8.44
C LEU A 304 -8.04 -10.27 8.64
N TYR A 305 -8.74 -9.84 7.58
CA TYR A 305 -9.81 -8.84 7.68
C TYR A 305 -10.82 -9.24 8.77
N GLY A 306 -11.36 -10.46 8.70
CA GLY A 306 -12.38 -10.93 9.64
C GLY A 306 -11.88 -11.03 11.08
N ALA A 307 -10.62 -11.42 11.28
CA ALA A 307 -10.02 -11.46 12.61
C ALA A 307 -9.91 -10.07 13.23
N ILE A 308 -9.50 -9.07 12.45
CA ILE A 308 -9.43 -7.67 12.89
C ILE A 308 -10.82 -7.13 13.21
N GLU A 309 -11.84 -7.50 12.42
CA GLU A 309 -13.22 -7.12 12.69
C GLU A 309 -13.74 -7.68 14.02
N ILE A 310 -13.40 -8.93 14.32
CA ILE A 310 -13.79 -9.61 15.56
C ILE A 310 -13.07 -9.01 16.78
N GLU A 311 -11.78 -8.67 16.67
CA GLU A 311 -10.98 -8.22 17.81
C GLU A 311 -11.04 -6.71 18.05
N ILE A 312 -11.31 -5.91 17.02
CA ILE A 312 -11.34 -4.45 17.11
C ILE A 312 -12.75 -3.89 16.90
N GLY A 313 -13.37 -4.20 15.76
CA GLY A 313 -14.66 -3.60 15.37
C GLY A 313 -15.79 -3.96 16.32
N ALA A 314 -16.04 -5.26 16.52
CA ALA A 314 -17.16 -5.73 17.34
C ALA A 314 -17.10 -5.30 18.82
N PRO A 315 -15.94 -5.37 19.52
CA PRO A 315 -15.84 -4.93 20.91
C PRO A 315 -16.05 -3.43 21.10
N LEU A 316 -15.67 -2.62 20.10
CA LEU A 316 -15.83 -1.16 20.14
C LEU A 316 -17.20 -0.70 19.61
N GLY A 317 -18.01 -1.60 19.05
CA GLY A 317 -19.28 -1.24 18.40
C GLY A 317 -19.08 -0.38 17.16
N ILE A 318 -17.91 -0.49 16.51
CA ILE A 318 -17.51 0.32 15.37
C ILE A 318 -17.59 -0.54 14.12
N THR A 319 -18.47 -0.17 13.20
CA THR A 319 -18.44 -0.64 11.82
C THR A 319 -17.53 0.29 10.99
N PRO A 320 -16.82 -0.24 9.97
CA PRO A 320 -16.15 0.62 9.00
C PRO A 320 -17.15 1.62 8.37
N GLY A 321 -16.68 2.84 8.13
CA GLY A 321 -17.43 3.88 7.44
C GLY A 321 -17.33 3.74 5.92
N PHE A 322 -17.99 4.64 5.19
CA PHE A 322 -17.78 4.78 3.75
C PHE A 322 -16.35 5.26 3.47
N ASN A 323 -15.69 4.65 2.50
CA ASN A 323 -14.39 5.10 2.00
C ASN A 323 -14.52 5.73 0.61
N SER A 324 -13.51 6.49 0.17
CA SER A 324 -13.48 7.19 -1.12
C SER A 324 -13.46 6.28 -2.35
N GLN A 325 -13.27 4.97 -2.17
CA GLN A 325 -13.29 3.95 -3.22
C GLN A 325 -14.63 3.21 -3.31
N ASP A 326 -15.56 3.40 -2.36
CA ASP A 326 -16.90 2.79 -2.39
C ASP A 326 -17.84 3.45 -3.41
N GLY A 327 -17.44 4.60 -3.96
CA GLY A 327 -18.16 5.34 -4.99
C GLY A 327 -17.41 5.29 -6.33
N ASP A 328 -17.88 4.40 -7.21
CA ASP A 328 -17.66 4.45 -8.67
C ASP A 328 -18.85 5.15 -9.35
#